data_AF-R7FJG4-F1
#
_entry.id   AF-R7FJG4-F1
#
_cell.length_a   1.000
_cell.length_b   1.000
_cell.length_c   1.000
_cell.angle_alpha   90.00
_cell.angle_beta   90.00
_cell.angle_gamma   90.00
#
_symmetry.space_group_name_H-M   'P 1'
#
loop_
_entity.id
_entity.type
_entity.pdbx_description
1 polymer ?
#
loop_
_entity_poly.entity_id
_entity_poly.type
_entity_poly.pdbx_seq_one_letter_code
_entity_poly.pdbx_strand_id
1 'polypeptide(L)'
;MNQKERKILKLEESFRDTIENDILKQQTENKKIKIKDIKLVGSAEWNDKINGQKRADVVLIVEKEITEKDENGKERTTEQKNYYLGIKCIAGTLGNNQIIYNNTFAISEPDKMKAINELLEATPEEEIEKNSLNKLQTKEMAEILSAHLGRTVAEEEVQKLMEDMDKQEIEELSEEQEEKEEKEPEEKKNKLNKKQTEKIKVNGIQKVDLNKKVDGKQTLGNRLDLKGYESMYVVYSENVEEITPGTKKNNTTYSLVGVKSDGTATVLNDEFEMDKSVGNGATRNQTKVRADSTATRDNKDVSVYTRKSNGMSIGCENDMGNVNMFLYQKTKEENENVGIQIETSKTQVIPVETREIMNKNRGTYQGDKVQDEIQEHTDEGCKPKDVKDFDGDENTVTHEHFDLEYYVQEILNYENDQGEEQIKEVFTANEVREKLLRELKEKGNQLSQDQIIQGVKEEMNLDAENLEREHKR
;
A
#
# COMPACT_ATOMS: atom_id res chain seq x y z
N MET A 1 10.46 17.22 25.62
CA MET A 1 11.33 16.93 24.47
C MET A 1 11.09 17.98 23.39
N ASN A 2 12.16 18.55 22.85
CA ASN A 2 12.04 19.54 21.77
C ASN A 2 12.00 18.87 20.37
N GLN A 3 11.68 19.64 19.32
CA GLN A 3 11.58 19.09 17.95
C GLN A 3 12.89 18.52 17.41
N LYS A 4 14.05 19.03 17.84
CA LYS A 4 15.35 18.52 17.41
C LYS A 4 15.61 17.14 18.00
N GLU A 5 15.37 16.97 19.29
CA GLU A 5 15.47 15.70 20.00
C GLU A 5 14.54 14.63 19.38
N ARG A 6 13.29 14.99 19.05
CA ARG A 6 12.36 14.07 18.37
C ARG A 6 12.85 13.59 16.99
N LYS A 7 13.49 14.47 16.22
CA LYS A 7 14.08 14.09 14.92
C LYS A 7 15.27 13.15 15.08
N ILE A 8 16.08 13.35 16.12
CA ILE A 8 17.21 12.49 16.43
C ILE A 8 16.71 11.11 16.88
N LEU A 9 15.73 11.07 17.78
CA LEU A 9 15.10 9.84 18.25
C LEU A 9 14.60 8.98 17.07
N LYS A 10 13.80 9.55 16.17
CA LYS A 10 13.30 8.84 14.97
C LYS A 10 14.42 8.33 14.06
N LEU A 11 15.49 9.11 13.88
CA LEU A 11 16.64 8.70 13.07
C LEU A 11 17.36 7.50 13.71
N GLU A 12 17.56 7.53 15.03
CA GLU A 12 18.24 6.48 15.78
C GLU A 12 17.41 5.19 15.86
N GLU A 13 16.09 5.29 15.97
CA GLU A 13 15.17 4.13 15.93
C GLU A 13 15.19 3.45 14.56
N SER A 14 15.00 4.22 13.48
CA SER A 14 15.09 3.71 12.12
C SER A 14 16.45 3.06 11.83
N PHE A 15 17.53 3.66 12.35
CA PHE A 15 18.87 3.10 12.24
C PHE A 15 19.04 1.83 13.07
N ARG A 16 18.52 1.79 14.31
CA ARG A 16 18.53 0.59 15.17
C ARG A 16 17.95 -0.61 14.45
N ASP A 17 16.81 -0.42 13.81
CA ASP A 17 16.13 -1.46 13.07
C ASP A 17 16.93 -2.00 11.89
N THR A 18 17.63 -1.11 11.20
CA THR A 18 18.55 -1.47 10.13
C THR A 18 19.70 -2.33 10.68
N ILE A 19 20.31 -1.93 11.80
CA ILE A 19 21.45 -2.64 12.39
C ILE A 19 21.03 -3.94 13.09
N GLU A 20 19.86 -4.00 13.71
CA GLU A 20 19.34 -5.24 14.32
C GLU A 20 19.17 -6.34 13.28
N ASN A 21 18.72 -6.00 12.06
CA ASN A 21 18.64 -6.96 10.95
C ASN A 21 20.01 -7.52 10.54
N ASP A 22 21.05 -6.70 10.54
CA ASP A 22 22.41 -7.14 10.22
C ASP A 22 23.06 -7.93 11.36
N ILE A 23 22.82 -7.52 12.61
CA ILE A 23 23.25 -8.27 13.80
C ILE A 23 22.60 -9.65 13.84
N LEU A 24 21.32 -9.75 13.47
CA LEU A 24 20.59 -11.02 13.42
C LEU A 24 21.23 -12.06 12.50
N LYS A 25 21.99 -11.64 11.49
CA LYS A 25 22.77 -12.53 10.60
C LYS A 25 24.12 -12.96 11.22
N GLN A 26 24.61 -12.21 12.20
CA GLN A 26 25.89 -12.43 12.87
C GLN A 26 25.75 -13.23 14.18
N GLN A 27 24.52 -13.45 14.66
CA GLN A 27 24.23 -14.32 15.80
C GLN A 27 24.63 -15.76 15.47
N THR A 28 25.35 -16.41 16.37
CA THR A 28 25.64 -17.85 16.30
C THR A 28 25.37 -18.49 17.66
N GLU A 29 25.37 -19.82 17.74
CA GLU A 29 25.21 -20.54 19.01
C GLU A 29 26.24 -20.09 20.07
N ASN A 30 27.45 -19.75 19.61
CA ASN A 30 28.57 -19.35 20.46
C ASN A 30 28.80 -17.83 20.50
N LYS A 31 27.97 -17.01 19.83
CA LYS A 31 28.11 -15.56 19.80
C LYS A 31 26.76 -14.87 19.78
N LYS A 32 26.47 -14.14 20.86
CA LYS A 32 25.31 -13.27 20.97
C LYS A 32 25.73 -11.81 20.94
N ILE A 33 25.03 -11.01 20.15
CA ILE A 33 25.28 -9.56 20.04
C ILE A 33 23.99 -8.83 20.43
N LYS A 34 24.08 -7.84 21.32
CA LYS A 34 22.96 -6.99 21.72
C LYS A 34 23.37 -5.53 21.54
N ILE A 35 22.50 -4.73 20.92
CA ILE A 35 22.69 -3.28 20.91
C ILE A 35 22.35 -2.77 22.32
N LYS A 36 23.27 -2.05 22.94
CA LYS A 36 23.05 -1.36 24.22
C LYS A 36 22.50 0.03 24.01
N ASP A 37 23.09 0.78 23.07
CA ASP A 37 22.70 2.16 22.80
C ASP A 37 23.13 2.60 21.40
N ILE A 38 22.51 3.66 20.90
CA ILE A 38 22.83 4.32 19.63
C ILE A 38 22.89 5.82 19.91
N LYS A 39 23.92 6.49 19.38
CA LYS A 39 24.16 7.92 19.59
C LYS A 39 24.52 8.61 18.29
N LEU A 40 23.77 9.63 17.90
CA LEU A 40 24.10 10.51 16.79
C LEU A 40 25.25 11.45 17.18
N VAL A 41 26.31 11.45 16.37
CA VAL A 41 27.41 12.41 16.50
C VAL A 41 27.09 13.68 15.71
N GLY A 42 26.65 13.53 14.46
CA GLY A 42 26.39 14.65 13.56
C GLY A 42 26.47 14.22 12.10
N SER A 43 26.85 15.15 11.23
CA SER A 43 27.10 14.85 9.82
C SER A 43 28.54 15.18 9.43
N ALA A 44 29.23 14.23 8.82
CA ALA A 44 30.57 14.44 8.28
C ALA A 44 30.46 14.91 6.84
N GLU A 45 31.15 15.99 6.48
CA GLU A 45 31.15 16.57 5.13
C GLU A 45 32.50 16.36 4.43
N TRP A 46 32.46 15.99 3.15
CA TRP A 46 33.66 15.84 2.31
C TRP A 46 33.35 16.20 0.85
N ASN A 47 34.39 16.36 0.02
CA ASN A 47 34.22 16.59 -1.41
C ASN A 47 34.31 15.26 -2.18
N ASP A 48 33.33 15.02 -3.05
CA ASP A 48 33.28 13.84 -3.91
C ASP A 48 34.51 13.77 -4.84
N LYS A 49 35.16 12.60 -4.88
CA LYS A 49 36.40 12.39 -5.63
C LYS A 49 36.23 12.46 -7.15
N ILE A 50 35.02 12.27 -7.66
CA ILE A 50 34.74 12.21 -9.10
C ILE A 50 34.40 13.60 -9.61
N ASN A 51 33.49 14.30 -8.93
CA ASN A 51 32.94 15.56 -9.43
C ASN A 51 33.20 16.78 -8.53
N GLY A 52 33.90 16.60 -7.41
CA GLY A 52 34.24 17.68 -6.48
C GLY A 52 33.06 18.26 -5.70
N GLN A 53 31.86 17.69 -5.84
CA GLN A 53 30.67 18.18 -5.13
C GLN A 53 30.77 17.86 -3.64
N LYS A 54 30.31 18.79 -2.80
CA LYS A 54 30.17 18.53 -1.36
C LYS A 54 29.15 17.43 -1.12
N ARG A 55 29.52 16.45 -0.30
CA ARG A 55 28.71 15.34 0.18
C ARG A 55 28.72 15.37 1.70
N ALA A 56 27.64 14.94 2.30
CA ALA A 56 27.49 14.83 3.73
C ALA A 56 26.77 13.51 4.04
N ASP A 57 27.16 12.85 5.12
CA ASP A 57 26.45 11.67 5.62
C ASP A 57 26.48 11.65 7.14
N VAL A 58 25.53 10.95 7.75
CA VAL A 58 25.35 10.92 9.20
C VAL A 58 26.41 10.01 9.84
N VAL A 59 26.90 10.41 11.01
CA VAL A 59 27.83 9.62 11.82
C VAL A 59 27.14 9.19 13.10
N LEU A 60 27.07 7.87 13.31
CA LEU A 60 26.43 7.24 14.46
C LEU A 60 27.40 6.34 15.20
N ILE A 61 27.30 6.32 16.52
CA ILE A 61 28.02 5.39 17.40
C ILE A 61 27.02 4.36 17.90
N VAL A 62 27.35 3.08 17.73
CA VAL A 62 26.56 1.96 18.24
C VAL A 62 27.36 1.25 19.31
N GLU A 63 26.80 1.24 20.52
CA GLU A 63 27.35 0.48 21.63
C GLU A 63 26.74 -0.92 21.63
N LYS A 64 27.60 -1.94 21.60
CA LYS A 64 27.19 -3.33 21.52
C LYS A 64 27.76 -4.11 22.69
N GLU A 65 26.96 -5.02 23.20
CA GLU A 65 27.36 -6.07 24.11
C GLU A 65 27.48 -7.38 23.31
N ILE A 66 28.65 -8.00 23.35
CA ILE A 66 28.95 -9.23 22.64
C ILE A 66 29.30 -10.30 23.68
N THR A 67 28.45 -11.33 23.77
CA THR A 67 28.67 -12.50 24.61
C THR A 67 29.13 -13.67 23.73
N GLU A 68 30.35 -14.14 23.96
CA GLU A 68 30.94 -15.28 23.25
C GLU A 68 31.15 -16.46 24.20
N LYS A 69 30.91 -17.68 23.71
CA LYS A 69 31.23 -18.93 24.43
C LYS A 69 32.55 -19.48 23.92
N ASP A 70 33.47 -19.73 24.85
CA ASP A 70 34.72 -20.42 24.52
C ASP A 70 34.51 -21.94 24.29
N GLU A 71 35.56 -22.63 23.87
CA GLU A 71 35.56 -24.07 23.58
C GLU A 71 35.17 -24.93 24.81
N ASN A 72 35.22 -24.36 26.03
CA ASN A 72 34.82 -25.02 27.27
C ASN A 72 33.41 -24.61 27.74
N GLY A 73 32.67 -23.85 26.93
CA GLY A 73 31.33 -23.37 27.23
C GLY A 73 31.27 -22.20 28.21
N LYS A 74 32.41 -21.59 28.55
CA LYS A 74 32.46 -20.42 29.43
C LYS A 74 32.11 -19.17 28.63
N GLU A 75 31.11 -18.43 29.12
CA GLU A 75 30.68 -17.18 28.51
C GLU A 75 31.62 -16.03 28.88
N ARG A 76 31.97 -15.21 27.89
CA ARG A 76 32.69 -13.96 28.02
C ARG A 76 31.87 -12.85 27.37
N THR A 77 31.48 -11.85 28.16
CA THR A 77 30.83 -10.65 27.66
C THR A 77 31.86 -9.54 27.45
N THR A 78 31.77 -8.85 26.31
CA THR A 78 32.61 -7.70 25.96
C THR A 78 31.74 -6.57 25.43
N GLU A 79 32.12 -5.33 25.71
CA GLU A 79 31.47 -4.15 25.16
C GLU A 79 32.32 -3.56 24.04
N GLN A 80 31.67 -3.15 22.95
CA GLN A 80 32.33 -2.59 21.78
C GLN A 80 31.55 -1.38 21.27
N LYS A 81 32.26 -0.31 20.92
CA LYS A 81 31.70 0.81 20.17
C LYS A 81 32.02 0.63 18.69
N ASN A 82 31.00 0.70 17.83
CA ASN A 82 31.15 0.71 16.38
C ASN A 82 30.73 2.06 15.82
N TYR A 83 31.49 2.56 14.85
CA TYR A 83 31.20 3.83 14.17
C TYR A 83 30.66 3.55 12.78
N TYR A 84 29.58 4.26 12.45
CA TYR A 84 28.87 4.13 11.20
C TYR A 84 28.86 5.46 10.45
N LEU A 85 29.05 5.39 9.14
CA LEU A 85 28.79 6.48 8.21
C LEU A 85 27.60 6.06 7.35
N GLY A 86 26.47 6.76 7.51
CA GLY A 86 25.18 6.28 7.05
C GLY A 86 24.89 4.90 7.63
N ILE A 87 24.61 3.93 6.76
CA ILE A 87 24.34 2.52 7.15
C ILE A 87 25.59 1.64 7.24
N LYS A 88 26.78 2.14 6.88
CA LYS A 88 27.99 1.32 6.76
C LYS A 88 28.83 1.39 8.02
N CYS A 89 29.14 0.23 8.61
CA CYS A 89 30.12 0.12 9.70
C CYS A 89 31.52 0.37 9.15
N ILE A 90 32.17 1.45 9.60
CA ILE A 90 33.47 1.89 9.07
C ILE A 90 34.61 1.76 10.07
N ALA A 91 34.30 1.74 11.37
CA ALA A 91 35.29 1.59 12.43
C ALA A 91 34.72 0.88 13.66
N GLY A 92 35.62 0.42 14.52
CA GLY A 92 35.28 -0.06 15.86
C GLY A 92 36.36 0.31 16.85
N THR A 93 36.03 0.25 18.13
CA THR A 93 37.01 0.41 19.20
C THR A 93 37.67 -0.91 19.53
N LEU A 94 39.01 -0.93 19.55
CA LEU A 94 39.79 -1.91 20.30
C LEU A 94 40.22 -1.24 21.62
N GLY A 95 40.43 -2.01 22.69
CA GLY A 95 40.61 -1.50 24.07
C GLY A 95 41.42 -0.19 24.22
N ASN A 96 41.09 0.60 25.25
CA ASN A 96 41.47 2.02 25.46
C ASN A 96 40.73 3.03 24.57
N ASN A 97 39.51 2.71 24.08
CA ASN A 97 38.68 3.57 23.23
C ASN A 97 39.35 4.06 21.93
N GLN A 98 40.43 3.39 21.49
CA GLN A 98 41.09 3.76 20.25
C GLN A 98 40.24 3.31 19.04
N ILE A 99 39.93 4.27 18.17
CA ILE A 99 39.17 4.01 16.93
C ILE A 99 40.07 3.33 15.91
N ILE A 100 39.63 2.16 15.44
CA ILE A 100 40.27 1.40 14.37
C ILE A 100 39.33 1.35 13.17
N TYR A 101 39.71 2.04 12.10
CA TYR A 101 39.00 2.01 10.83
C TYR A 101 39.22 0.70 10.08
N ASN A 102 38.21 0.27 9.33
CA ASN A 102 38.35 -0.85 8.40
C ASN A 102 39.46 -0.54 7.38
N ASN A 103 40.42 -1.46 7.20
CA ASN A 103 41.57 -1.27 6.30
C ASN A 103 41.17 -0.83 4.88
N THR A 104 40.11 -1.43 4.32
CA THR A 104 39.63 -1.06 2.99
C THR A 104 39.16 0.38 2.97
N PHE A 105 38.39 0.79 3.98
CA PHE A 105 37.88 2.16 4.11
C PHE A 105 39.01 3.18 4.35
N ALA A 106 39.95 2.88 5.24
CA ALA A 106 41.08 3.76 5.53
C ALA A 106 41.97 4.01 4.30
N ILE A 107 42.12 3.00 3.43
CA ILE A 107 42.92 3.10 2.20
C ILE A 107 42.14 3.81 1.09
N SER A 108 40.87 3.45 0.87
CA SER A 108 40.10 3.97 -0.27
C SER A 108 39.44 5.32 0.01
N GLU A 109 39.17 5.65 1.28
CA GLU A 109 38.38 6.82 1.71
C GLU A 109 39.08 7.72 2.75
N PRO A 110 40.34 8.17 2.52
CA PRO A 110 41.09 8.94 3.50
C PRO A 110 40.50 10.34 3.80
N ASP A 111 39.83 10.94 2.82
CA ASP A 111 39.08 12.19 2.93
C ASP A 111 37.85 12.05 3.85
N LYS A 112 37.06 10.98 3.70
CA LYS A 112 35.92 10.70 4.58
C LYS A 112 36.39 10.42 6.00
N MET A 113 37.45 9.60 6.15
CA MET A 113 38.07 9.31 7.44
C MET A 113 38.51 10.58 8.15
N LYS A 114 39.13 11.52 7.42
CA LYS A 114 39.53 12.83 7.97
C LYS A 114 38.31 13.63 8.46
N ALA A 115 37.26 13.73 7.64
CA ALA A 115 36.03 14.45 8.01
C ALA A 115 35.35 13.88 9.26
N ILE A 116 35.34 12.55 9.41
CA ILE A 116 34.79 11.89 10.59
C ILE A 116 35.62 12.18 11.85
N ASN A 117 36.95 12.11 11.75
CA ASN A 117 37.83 12.45 12.88
C ASN A 117 37.67 13.92 13.30
N GLU A 118 37.61 14.85 12.34
CA GLU A 118 37.37 16.27 12.61
C GLU A 118 36.01 16.49 13.30
N LEU A 119 34.96 15.77 12.87
CA LEU A 119 33.65 15.83 13.52
C LEU A 119 33.69 15.29 14.96
N LEU A 120 34.35 14.15 15.18
CA LEU A 120 34.49 13.54 16.50
C LEU A 120 35.34 14.39 17.46
N GLU A 121 36.37 15.06 16.96
CA GLU A 121 37.18 15.98 17.76
C GLU A 121 36.42 17.29 18.10
N ALA A 122 35.58 17.76 17.17
CA ALA A 122 34.80 18.98 17.36
C ALA A 122 33.55 18.79 18.22
N THR A 123 33.06 17.56 18.37
CA THR A 123 31.81 17.26 19.08
C THR A 123 32.13 16.66 20.46
N PRO A 124 31.86 17.36 21.57
CA PRO A 124 32.12 16.83 22.91
C PRO A 124 31.31 15.56 23.20
N GLU A 125 31.90 14.62 23.94
CA GLU A 125 31.21 13.37 24.33
C GLU A 125 29.91 13.69 25.10
N GLU A 126 29.88 14.75 25.91
CA GLU A 126 28.65 15.16 26.62
C GLU A 126 27.52 15.60 25.68
N GLU A 127 27.84 16.11 24.49
CA GLU A 127 26.84 16.44 23.48
C GLU A 127 26.34 15.20 22.75
N ILE A 128 27.23 14.27 22.44
CA ILE A 128 26.89 12.96 21.85
C ILE A 128 25.99 12.18 22.81
N GLU A 129 26.30 12.21 24.11
CA GLU A 129 25.53 11.56 25.17
C GLU A 129 24.11 12.07 25.34
N LYS A 130 23.82 13.32 24.94
CA LYS A 130 22.45 13.86 24.94
C LYS A 130 21.59 13.25 23.82
N ASN A 131 22.24 12.74 22.78
CA ASN A 131 21.62 12.03 21.67
C ASN A 131 21.59 10.51 21.95
N SER A 132 21.64 10.06 23.21
CA SER A 132 21.47 8.63 23.49
C SER A 132 20.04 8.21 23.21
N LEU A 133 19.85 7.20 22.36
CA LEU A 133 18.55 6.62 22.04
C LEU A 133 17.82 6.24 23.33
N ASN A 134 18.50 5.59 24.28
CA ASN A 134 17.89 5.21 25.55
C ASN A 134 17.41 6.42 26.37
N LYS A 135 18.21 7.50 26.42
CA LYS A 135 17.80 8.74 27.12
C LYS A 135 16.62 9.41 26.43
N LEU A 136 16.64 9.48 25.11
CA LEU A 136 15.56 10.07 24.32
C LEU A 136 14.26 9.28 24.48
N GLN A 137 14.29 7.95 24.40
CA GLN A 137 13.12 7.09 24.64
C GLN A 137 12.56 7.27 26.06
N THR A 138 13.44 7.33 27.08
CA THR A 138 13.01 7.57 28.47
C THR A 138 12.32 8.93 28.62
N LYS A 139 12.86 9.96 27.97
CA LYS A 139 12.29 11.32 27.99
C LYS A 139 10.96 11.40 27.24
N GLU A 140 10.78 10.65 26.17
CA GLU A 140 9.50 10.56 25.46
C GLU A 140 8.44 9.87 26.31
N MET A 141 8.80 8.73 26.92
CA MET A 141 7.91 8.00 27.83
C MET A 141 7.51 8.85 29.04
N ALA A 142 8.41 9.67 29.58
CA ALA A 142 8.06 10.62 30.64
C ALA A 142 6.99 11.63 30.18
N GLU A 143 7.02 12.12 28.94
CA GLU A 143 5.99 13.02 28.40
C GLU A 143 4.64 12.31 28.22
N ILE A 144 4.66 11.07 27.75
CA ILE A 144 3.45 10.25 27.54
C ILE A 144 2.80 9.95 28.90
N LEU A 145 3.58 9.40 29.84
CA LEU A 145 3.11 9.13 31.21
C LEU A 145 2.62 10.39 31.91
N SER A 146 3.28 11.53 31.70
CA SER A 146 2.82 12.79 32.29
C SER A 146 1.46 13.24 31.77
N ALA A 147 1.19 13.02 30.49
CA ALA A 147 -0.09 13.32 29.87
C ALA A 147 -1.18 12.37 30.35
N HIS A 148 -0.88 11.07 30.38
CA HIS A 148 -1.81 10.02 30.79
C HIS A 148 -2.19 10.13 32.29
N LEU A 149 -1.21 10.33 33.17
CA LEU A 149 -1.43 10.42 34.63
C LEU A 149 -1.86 11.81 35.10
N GLY A 150 -1.88 12.82 34.23
CA GLY A 150 -2.25 14.20 34.58
C GLY A 150 -1.31 14.89 35.59
N ARG A 151 -0.10 14.35 35.81
CA ARG A 151 0.94 14.92 36.68
C ARG A 151 2.31 14.88 36.00
N THR A 152 3.22 15.75 36.37
CA THR A 152 4.60 15.67 35.87
C THR A 152 5.28 14.40 36.37
N VAL A 153 5.83 13.61 35.44
CA VAL A 153 6.65 12.43 35.68
C VAL A 153 8.10 12.78 35.37
N ALA A 154 8.99 12.54 36.34
CA ALA A 154 10.44 12.68 36.13
C ALA A 154 11.01 11.46 35.39
N GLU A 155 12.09 11.63 34.62
CA GLU A 155 12.74 10.53 33.87
C GLU A 155 13.11 9.34 34.77
N GLU A 156 13.52 9.61 36.01
CA GLU A 156 13.87 8.60 37.02
C GLU A 156 12.67 7.77 37.52
N GLU A 157 11.45 8.31 37.41
CA GLU A 157 10.21 7.63 37.83
C GLU A 157 9.65 6.72 36.72
N VAL A 158 10.05 6.92 35.46
CA VAL A 158 9.48 6.24 34.29
C VAL A 158 9.54 4.73 34.43
N GLN A 159 10.71 4.18 34.74
CA GLN A 159 10.90 2.73 34.80
C GLN A 159 10.10 2.08 35.92
N LYS A 160 10.01 2.74 37.09
CA LYS A 160 9.21 2.25 38.21
C LYS A 160 7.71 2.28 37.89
N LEU A 161 7.23 3.35 37.25
CA LEU A 161 5.83 3.43 36.83
C LEU A 161 5.50 2.36 35.79
N MET A 162 6.37 2.14 34.80
CA MET A 162 6.17 1.07 33.81
C MET A 162 6.15 -0.34 34.41
N GLU A 163 6.87 -0.57 35.52
CA GLU A 163 6.85 -1.86 36.23
C GLU A 163 5.60 -2.03 37.11
N ASP A 164 5.05 -0.94 37.64
CA ASP A 164 3.87 -0.93 38.51
C ASP A 164 2.53 -0.94 37.72
N MET A 165 2.56 -0.63 36.42
CA MET A 165 1.38 -0.60 35.52
C MET A 165 1.00 -1.98 34.99
N ASP A 166 -0.30 -2.21 34.81
CA ASP A 166 -0.79 -3.48 34.27
C ASP A 166 -0.69 -3.56 32.73
N LYS A 167 -0.86 -4.76 32.16
CA LYS A 167 -0.70 -4.97 30.72
C LYS A 167 -1.67 -4.16 29.86
N GLN A 168 -2.86 -3.83 30.35
CA GLN A 168 -3.84 -3.06 29.60
C GLN A 168 -3.48 -1.58 29.61
N GLU A 169 -3.04 -1.05 30.75
CA GLU A 169 -2.57 0.34 30.85
C GLU A 169 -1.29 0.57 30.00
N ILE A 170 -0.41 -0.43 29.89
CA ILE A 170 0.76 -0.37 28.99
C ILE A 170 0.34 -0.37 27.51
N GLU A 171 -0.73 -1.10 27.17
CA GLU A 171 -1.27 -1.15 25.81
C GLU A 171 -1.92 0.19 25.43
N GLU A 172 -2.72 0.78 26.32
CA GLU A 172 -3.30 2.12 26.15
C GLU A 172 -2.22 3.21 26.01
N LEU A 173 -1.14 3.15 26.81
CA LEU A 173 0.00 4.07 26.65
C LEU A 173 0.71 3.90 25.31
N SER A 174 0.77 2.67 24.79
CA SER A 174 1.36 2.40 23.48
C SER A 174 0.48 2.90 22.34
N GLU A 175 -0.84 2.88 22.50
CA GLU A 175 -1.80 3.49 21.58
C GLU A 175 -1.73 5.02 21.63
N GLU A 176 -1.59 5.64 22.81
CA GLU A 176 -1.39 7.10 22.96
C GLU A 176 -0.05 7.58 22.39
N GLN A 177 0.98 6.71 22.39
CA GLN A 177 2.26 6.94 21.70
C GLN A 177 2.05 6.95 20.18
N GLU A 178 1.32 5.95 19.66
CA GLU A 178 0.98 5.81 18.25
C GLU A 178 0.10 6.97 17.75
N GLU A 179 -0.89 7.46 18.52
CA GLU A 179 -1.74 8.61 18.15
C GLU A 179 -0.97 9.95 18.06
N LYS A 180 0.11 10.15 18.83
CA LYS A 180 0.99 11.33 18.70
C LYS A 180 1.93 11.23 17.51
N GLU A 181 2.18 10.02 17.01
CA GLU A 181 3.00 9.73 15.83
C GLU A 181 2.22 9.83 14.51
N GLU A 182 0.88 9.78 14.54
CA GLU A 182 -0.03 9.77 13.36
C GLU A 182 -0.12 11.07 12.53
N LYS A 183 0.77 12.05 12.72
CA LYS A 183 1.04 13.07 11.68
C LYS A 183 2.28 12.66 10.87
N GLU A 184 2.02 11.84 9.83
CA GLU A 184 2.91 11.34 8.74
C GLU A 184 3.87 10.16 9.04
N PRO A 185 4.11 9.25 8.05
CA PRO A 185 3.45 7.94 8.03
C PRO A 185 4.31 6.72 8.43
N GLU A 186 3.56 5.74 8.97
CA GLU A 186 3.74 4.28 9.15
C GLU A 186 5.11 3.62 8.86
N GLU A 187 5.74 3.07 9.90
CA GLU A 187 6.36 1.73 9.87
C GLU A 187 6.63 1.23 11.32
N LYS A 188 5.86 0.26 11.85
CA LYS A 188 6.32 -0.98 12.56
C LYS A 188 5.31 -1.63 13.53
N LYS A 189 5.04 -2.92 13.26
CA LYS A 189 4.98 -4.14 14.12
C LYS A 189 4.53 -5.27 13.15
N ASN A 190 4.97 -6.53 13.10
CA ASN A 190 5.54 -7.46 14.07
C ASN A 190 6.50 -8.47 13.39
N LYS A 191 7.28 -9.18 14.23
CA LYS A 191 8.26 -10.22 13.88
C LYS A 191 7.62 -11.42 13.16
N LEU A 192 8.03 -11.63 11.91
CA LEU A 192 7.73 -12.84 11.15
C LEU A 192 8.79 -13.95 11.35
N ASN A 193 8.41 -15.20 11.07
CA ASN A 193 9.37 -16.28 10.80
C ASN A 193 10.20 -15.89 9.57
N LYS A 194 11.42 -15.38 9.79
CA LYS A 194 12.32 -14.72 8.79
C LYS A 194 12.28 -15.34 7.39
N LYS A 195 12.17 -16.68 7.28
CA LYS A 195 12.18 -17.41 6.01
C LYS A 195 10.89 -17.28 5.20
N GLN A 196 9.72 -17.17 5.84
CA GLN A 196 8.45 -16.93 5.13
C GLN A 196 8.30 -15.46 4.77
N THR A 197 8.83 -14.56 5.61
CA THR A 197 8.87 -13.11 5.38
C THR A 197 9.62 -12.73 4.13
N GLU A 198 10.85 -13.23 4.00
CA GLU A 198 11.70 -12.91 2.85
C GLU A 198 11.03 -13.41 1.57
N LYS A 199 10.41 -14.59 1.62
CA LYS A 199 9.67 -15.14 0.48
C LYS A 199 8.40 -14.37 0.16
N ILE A 200 7.65 -13.90 1.14
CA ILE A 200 6.47 -13.05 0.92
C ILE A 200 6.89 -11.65 0.46
N LYS A 201 8.02 -11.12 0.91
CA LYS A 201 8.56 -9.85 0.39
C LYS A 201 9.04 -9.97 -1.05
N VAL A 202 9.64 -11.11 -1.42
CA VAL A 202 10.11 -11.38 -2.79
C VAL A 202 8.94 -11.69 -3.74
N ASN A 203 7.95 -12.47 -3.29
CA ASN A 203 6.85 -12.96 -4.13
C ASN A 203 5.55 -12.15 -3.97
N GLY A 204 5.49 -11.24 -3.00
CA GLY A 204 4.34 -10.38 -2.70
C GLY A 204 4.21 -9.25 -3.71
N ILE A 205 3.07 -9.22 -4.39
CA ILE A 205 2.76 -8.24 -5.42
C ILE A 205 2.07 -7.02 -4.82
N GLN A 206 1.13 -7.28 -3.90
CA GLN A 206 0.39 -6.31 -3.11
C GLN A 206 0.25 -6.82 -1.67
N LYS A 207 0.35 -5.90 -0.71
CA LYS A 207 -0.02 -6.11 0.70
C LYS A 207 -1.30 -5.34 0.99
N VAL A 208 -2.22 -5.98 1.69
CA VAL A 208 -3.45 -5.38 2.21
C VAL A 208 -3.45 -5.49 3.72
N ASP A 209 -3.79 -4.40 4.40
CA ASP A 209 -4.00 -4.38 5.84
C ASP A 209 -5.46 -4.79 6.16
N LEU A 210 -5.63 -5.89 6.90
CA LEU A 210 -6.95 -6.40 7.28
C LEU A 210 -7.61 -5.58 8.39
N ASN A 211 -6.87 -4.69 9.04
CA ASN A 211 -7.39 -3.76 10.07
C ASN A 211 -7.92 -2.45 9.47
N LYS A 212 -7.64 -2.14 8.19
CA LYS A 212 -8.21 -0.95 7.54
C LYS A 212 -9.72 -1.10 7.34
N LYS A 213 -10.44 -0.01 7.61
CA LYS A 213 -11.89 0.09 7.38
C LYS A 213 -12.18 0.19 5.89
N VAL A 214 -13.01 -0.71 5.37
CA VAL A 214 -13.34 -0.80 3.92
C VAL A 214 -14.75 -0.39 3.58
N ASP A 215 -15.62 -0.25 4.57
CA ASP A 215 -17.02 0.17 4.39
C ASP A 215 -17.41 1.39 5.25
N GLY A 216 -16.39 2.12 5.72
CA GLY A 216 -16.52 3.23 6.67
C GLY A 216 -16.68 2.81 8.14
N LYS A 217 -17.02 1.54 8.43
CA LYS A 217 -17.27 1.06 9.80
C LYS A 217 -16.45 -0.18 10.18
N GLN A 218 -16.55 -1.25 9.40
CA GLN A 218 -15.88 -2.51 9.62
C GLN A 218 -14.55 -2.60 8.89
N THR A 219 -13.61 -3.31 9.52
CA THR A 219 -12.32 -3.64 8.92
C THR A 219 -12.48 -4.73 7.86
N LEU A 220 -11.55 -4.79 6.90
CA LEU A 220 -11.55 -5.83 5.87
C LEU A 220 -11.51 -7.24 6.45
N GLY A 221 -10.68 -7.47 7.47
CA GLY A 221 -10.58 -8.75 8.17
C GLY A 221 -11.91 -9.19 8.79
N ASN A 222 -12.70 -8.24 9.31
CA ASN A 222 -14.04 -8.51 9.80
C ASN A 222 -15.04 -8.78 8.66
N ARG A 223 -14.95 -8.07 7.53
CA ARG A 223 -15.82 -8.33 6.36
C ARG A 223 -15.54 -9.67 5.71
N LEU A 224 -14.30 -10.17 5.78
CA LEU A 224 -13.89 -11.45 5.21
C LEU A 224 -13.90 -12.61 6.22
N ASP A 225 -14.34 -12.43 7.47
CA ASP A 225 -14.18 -13.43 8.54
C ASP A 225 -12.75 -14.01 8.64
N LEU A 226 -11.75 -13.15 8.50
CA LEU A 226 -10.32 -13.49 8.62
C LEU A 226 -9.78 -13.02 9.98
N LYS A 227 -10.56 -13.20 11.05
CA LYS A 227 -10.13 -12.89 12.42
C LYS A 227 -8.86 -13.67 12.78
N GLY A 228 -7.85 -12.97 13.27
CA GLY A 228 -6.54 -13.54 13.59
C GLY A 228 -5.47 -13.36 12.51
N TYR A 229 -5.84 -12.83 11.34
CA TYR A 229 -4.88 -12.33 10.35
C TYR A 229 -4.80 -10.80 10.42
N GLU A 230 -3.58 -10.25 10.38
CA GLU A 230 -3.33 -8.81 10.32
C GLU A 230 -3.25 -8.29 8.89
N SER A 231 -2.71 -9.08 7.97
CA SER A 231 -2.57 -8.68 6.57
C SER A 231 -2.82 -9.82 5.60
N MET A 232 -3.10 -9.45 4.35
CA MET A 232 -3.26 -10.37 3.24
C MET A 232 -2.36 -9.94 2.09
N TYR A 233 -1.67 -10.88 1.48
CA TYR A 233 -0.79 -10.67 0.33
C TYR A 233 -1.37 -11.33 -0.91
N VAL A 234 -1.21 -10.64 -2.04
CA VAL A 234 -1.39 -11.24 -3.36
C VAL A 234 -0.03 -11.72 -3.85
N VAL A 235 0.04 -12.97 -4.28
CA VAL A 235 1.25 -13.60 -4.82
C VAL A 235 0.90 -14.32 -6.12
N TYR A 236 1.88 -14.55 -6.99
CA TYR A 236 1.68 -15.44 -8.13
C TYR A 236 1.44 -16.88 -7.64
N SER A 237 0.44 -17.55 -8.21
CA SER A 237 0.09 -18.93 -7.81
C SER A 237 1.25 -19.92 -7.96
N GLU A 238 2.14 -19.70 -8.92
CA GLU A 238 3.31 -20.55 -9.12
C GLU A 238 4.27 -20.55 -7.92
N ASN A 239 4.31 -19.43 -7.17
CA ASN A 239 5.25 -19.16 -6.09
C ASN A 239 4.71 -19.52 -4.69
N VAL A 240 3.47 -20.00 -4.57
CA VAL A 240 2.86 -20.32 -3.27
C VAL A 240 3.57 -21.44 -2.52
N GLU A 241 4.13 -22.42 -3.23
CA GLU A 241 4.91 -23.51 -2.64
C GLU A 241 6.21 -23.04 -2.02
N GLU A 242 6.76 -21.92 -2.52
CA GLU A 242 7.93 -21.32 -1.91
C GLU A 242 7.57 -20.78 -0.53
N ILE A 243 6.41 -20.14 -0.40
CA ILE A 243 5.93 -19.50 0.84
C ILE A 243 5.49 -20.55 1.87
N THR A 244 4.66 -21.49 1.45
CA THR A 244 4.15 -22.58 2.29
C THR A 244 4.30 -23.92 1.57
N PRO A 245 5.41 -24.65 1.80
CA PRO A 245 5.69 -25.92 1.14
C PRO A 245 4.57 -26.94 1.31
N GLY A 246 4.25 -27.67 0.24
CA GLY A 246 3.18 -28.69 0.24
C GLY A 246 1.77 -28.12 0.05
N THR A 247 1.63 -26.80 -0.16
CA THR A 247 0.33 -26.19 -0.48
C THR A 247 -0.08 -26.47 -1.93
N LYS A 248 -1.35 -26.79 -2.14
CA LYS A 248 -1.93 -26.96 -3.48
C LYS A 248 -2.01 -25.61 -4.21
N LYS A 249 -1.43 -25.54 -5.41
CA LYS A 249 -1.52 -24.36 -6.29
C LYS A 249 -2.95 -24.16 -6.79
N ASN A 250 -3.39 -22.90 -6.86
CA ASN A 250 -4.59 -22.54 -7.61
C ASN A 250 -4.27 -22.50 -9.11
N ASN A 251 -5.30 -22.68 -9.94
CA ASN A 251 -5.17 -22.59 -11.40
C ASN A 251 -5.32 -21.15 -11.94
N THR A 252 -5.44 -20.16 -11.06
CA THR A 252 -5.49 -18.72 -11.40
C THR A 252 -4.12 -18.09 -11.39
N THR A 253 -3.97 -16.91 -12.00
CA THR A 253 -2.74 -16.11 -11.99
C THR A 253 -2.22 -15.85 -10.57
N TYR A 254 -3.12 -15.46 -9.68
CA TYR A 254 -2.77 -15.09 -8.31
C TYR A 254 -3.25 -16.10 -7.28
N SER A 255 -2.78 -15.94 -6.06
CA SER A 255 -3.25 -16.62 -4.85
C SER A 255 -3.17 -15.65 -3.66
N LEU A 256 -3.96 -15.92 -2.62
CA LEU A 256 -4.03 -15.08 -1.42
C LEU A 256 -3.27 -15.74 -0.26
N VAL A 257 -2.47 -14.96 0.45
CA VAL A 257 -1.71 -15.41 1.64
C VAL A 257 -2.04 -14.51 2.82
N GLY A 258 -2.62 -15.08 3.88
CA GLY A 258 -2.87 -14.38 5.13
C GLY A 258 -1.66 -14.43 6.04
N VAL A 259 -1.36 -13.32 6.71
CA VAL A 259 -0.29 -13.19 7.69
C VAL A 259 -0.89 -12.79 9.03
N LYS A 260 -0.59 -13.58 10.06
CA LYS A 260 -1.04 -13.36 11.45
C LYS A 260 -0.13 -12.39 12.20
N SER A 261 -0.54 -12.00 13.41
CA SER A 261 0.23 -11.12 14.29
C SER A 261 1.56 -11.70 14.78
N ASP A 262 1.63 -13.02 14.91
CA ASP A 262 2.88 -13.76 15.14
C ASP A 262 3.75 -13.89 13.88
N GLY A 263 3.29 -13.29 12.77
CA GLY A 263 3.92 -13.30 11.47
C GLY A 263 3.92 -14.65 10.75
N THR A 264 3.12 -15.61 11.21
CA THR A 264 2.87 -16.85 10.50
C THR A 264 2.09 -16.55 9.22
N ALA A 265 2.58 -17.07 8.10
CA ALA A 265 1.92 -16.93 6.82
C ALA A 265 1.24 -18.23 6.40
N THR A 266 0.01 -18.11 5.91
CA THR A 266 -0.81 -19.24 5.48
C THR A 266 -1.47 -18.89 4.16
N VAL A 267 -1.32 -19.77 3.17
CA VAL A 267 -2.04 -19.65 1.90
C VAL A 267 -3.53 -19.90 2.17
N LEU A 268 -4.39 -18.99 1.73
CA LEU A 268 -5.82 -18.98 2.06
C LEU A 268 -6.67 -19.82 1.09
N ASN A 269 -6.08 -20.79 0.39
CA ASN A 269 -6.80 -21.57 -0.63
C ASN A 269 -7.94 -22.41 -0.04
N ASP A 270 -7.81 -22.87 1.20
CA ASP A 270 -8.86 -23.64 1.87
C ASP A 270 -9.97 -22.73 2.43
N GLU A 271 -9.67 -21.45 2.61
CA GLU A 271 -10.55 -20.43 3.17
C GLU A 271 -11.48 -19.82 2.09
N PHE A 272 -11.09 -19.92 0.83
CA PHE A 272 -11.82 -19.35 -0.31
C PHE A 272 -12.20 -20.39 -1.36
N GLU A 273 -13.26 -20.11 -2.11
CA GLU A 273 -13.62 -20.79 -3.34
C GLU A 273 -13.29 -19.87 -4.51
N MET A 274 -12.59 -20.41 -5.49
CA MET A 274 -12.29 -19.69 -6.72
C MET A 274 -13.56 -19.56 -7.55
N ASP A 275 -13.96 -18.34 -7.89
CA ASP A 275 -15.07 -18.10 -8.81
C ASP A 275 -14.57 -18.38 -10.23
N LYS A 276 -15.13 -19.44 -10.85
CA LYS A 276 -14.74 -19.89 -12.20
C LYS A 276 -15.45 -19.13 -13.32
N SER A 277 -16.41 -18.28 -12.98
CA SER A 277 -17.15 -17.46 -13.96
C SER A 277 -16.43 -16.16 -14.34
N VAL A 278 -15.28 -15.91 -13.71
CA VAL A 278 -14.46 -14.69 -13.80
C VAL A 278 -12.99 -15.07 -13.98
N GLY A 279 -12.18 -14.23 -14.64
CA GLY A 279 -10.82 -14.57 -15.11
C GLY A 279 -10.62 -14.32 -16.61
N ASN A 280 -9.53 -14.87 -17.16
CA ASN A 280 -9.21 -14.73 -18.59
C ASN A 280 -10.28 -15.44 -19.45
N GLY A 281 -11.19 -14.68 -20.08
CA GLY A 281 -12.36 -15.19 -20.79
C GLY A 281 -13.67 -15.19 -19.99
N ALA A 282 -13.76 -14.41 -18.90
CA ALA A 282 -14.98 -14.20 -18.13
C ALA A 282 -16.15 -13.73 -19.01
N THR A 283 -17.33 -14.33 -18.86
CA THR A 283 -18.54 -13.88 -19.56
C THR A 283 -19.39 -12.92 -18.75
N ARG A 284 -19.07 -12.73 -17.47
CA ARG A 284 -19.86 -11.93 -16.52
C ARG A 284 -19.14 -10.63 -16.16
N ASN A 285 -19.86 -9.52 -16.27
CA ASN A 285 -19.36 -8.22 -15.83
C ASN A 285 -19.44 -8.11 -14.30
N GLN A 286 -18.70 -7.13 -13.78
CA GLN A 286 -18.70 -6.73 -12.39
C GLN A 286 -18.73 -5.22 -12.32
N THR A 287 -19.51 -4.71 -11.37
CA THR A 287 -19.55 -3.29 -11.04
C THR A 287 -18.42 -2.98 -10.07
N LYS A 288 -17.56 -2.03 -10.44
CA LYS A 288 -16.33 -1.71 -9.71
C LYS A 288 -16.27 -0.23 -9.41
N VAL A 289 -16.26 0.10 -8.13
CA VAL A 289 -15.96 1.44 -7.63
C VAL A 289 -14.45 1.55 -7.37
N ARG A 290 -13.82 2.55 -7.98
CA ARG A 290 -12.38 2.80 -7.92
C ARG A 290 -12.04 3.75 -6.77
N ALA A 291 -10.75 3.77 -6.40
CA ALA A 291 -10.24 4.62 -5.32
C ALA A 291 -10.38 6.12 -5.59
N ASP A 292 -10.52 6.54 -6.84
CA ASP A 292 -10.73 7.93 -7.28
C ASP A 292 -12.22 8.32 -7.38
N SER A 293 -13.11 7.51 -6.80
CA SER A 293 -14.57 7.70 -6.84
C SER A 293 -15.19 7.62 -8.25
N THR A 294 -14.50 7.03 -9.21
CA THR A 294 -15.11 6.63 -10.48
C THR A 294 -15.67 5.21 -10.37
N ALA A 295 -16.60 4.85 -11.26
CA ALA A 295 -17.10 3.48 -11.35
C ALA A 295 -17.16 2.93 -12.78
N THR A 296 -16.97 1.62 -12.90
CA THR A 296 -17.00 0.90 -14.19
C THR A 296 -17.77 -0.41 -14.09
N ARG A 297 -18.36 -0.85 -15.21
CA ARG A 297 -18.86 -2.22 -15.39
C ARG A 297 -17.98 -2.97 -16.40
N ASP A 298 -17.20 -3.93 -15.93
CA ASP A 298 -16.26 -4.70 -16.75
C ASP A 298 -15.95 -6.09 -16.16
N ASN A 299 -15.26 -6.94 -16.92
CA ASN A 299 -14.91 -8.31 -16.54
C ASN A 299 -13.39 -8.54 -16.46
N LYS A 300 -12.60 -7.49 -16.15
CA LYS A 300 -11.12 -7.51 -16.24
C LYS A 300 -10.41 -8.24 -15.10
N ASP A 301 -11.14 -8.72 -14.10
CA ASP A 301 -10.54 -9.45 -12.98
C ASP A 301 -9.89 -10.74 -13.47
N VAL A 302 -8.60 -10.90 -13.20
CA VAL A 302 -7.84 -12.09 -13.58
C VAL A 302 -7.97 -13.21 -12.56
N SER A 303 -8.41 -12.91 -11.34
CA SER A 303 -8.65 -13.88 -10.28
C SER A 303 -9.69 -13.36 -9.29
N VAL A 304 -10.69 -14.17 -8.92
CA VAL A 304 -11.67 -13.82 -7.87
C VAL A 304 -11.87 -15.00 -6.91
N TYR A 305 -11.88 -14.68 -5.63
CA TYR A 305 -11.96 -15.62 -4.51
C TYR A 305 -13.16 -15.28 -3.64
N THR A 306 -14.13 -16.18 -3.57
CA THR A 306 -15.31 -16.06 -2.71
C THR A 306 -15.04 -16.74 -1.37
N ARG A 307 -15.20 -16.02 -0.28
CA ARG A 307 -15.03 -16.51 1.08
C ARG A 307 -16.12 -17.52 1.40
N LYS A 308 -15.72 -18.74 1.79
CA LYS A 308 -16.66 -19.83 2.11
C LYS A 308 -17.61 -19.53 3.26
N SER A 309 -17.14 -18.76 4.25
CA SER A 309 -17.89 -18.52 5.48
C SER A 309 -19.06 -17.56 5.30
N ASN A 310 -18.92 -16.56 4.43
CA ASN A 310 -19.89 -15.46 4.35
C ASN A 310 -20.21 -14.98 2.91
N GLY A 311 -19.60 -15.57 1.89
CA GLY A 311 -19.90 -15.27 0.48
C GLY A 311 -19.34 -13.94 -0.04
N MET A 312 -18.56 -13.19 0.76
CA MET A 312 -17.84 -12.00 0.29
C MET A 312 -16.70 -12.42 -0.64
N SER A 313 -16.36 -11.64 -1.66
CA SER A 313 -15.29 -12.02 -2.60
C SER A 313 -14.16 -11.00 -2.66
N ILE A 314 -12.97 -11.47 -3.01
CA ILE A 314 -11.79 -10.65 -3.31
C ILE A 314 -11.40 -10.89 -4.76
N GLY A 315 -11.36 -9.83 -5.57
CA GLY A 315 -10.84 -9.91 -6.93
C GLY A 315 -9.51 -9.18 -7.09
N CYS A 316 -8.74 -9.67 -8.06
CA CYS A 316 -7.47 -9.12 -8.48
C CYS A 316 -7.56 -8.78 -9.96
N GLU A 317 -7.37 -7.51 -10.31
CA GLU A 317 -7.27 -7.00 -11.67
C GLU A 317 -5.80 -6.67 -11.96
N ASN A 318 -5.29 -7.06 -13.12
CA ASN A 318 -3.96 -6.67 -13.56
C ASN A 318 -4.08 -5.61 -14.66
N ASP A 319 -3.67 -4.39 -14.34
CA ASP A 319 -3.62 -3.28 -15.27
C ASP A 319 -2.16 -2.91 -15.55
N MET A 320 -1.64 -3.39 -16.68
CA MET A 320 -0.27 -3.13 -17.16
C MET A 320 0.83 -3.41 -16.12
N GLY A 321 0.68 -4.45 -15.30
CA GLY A 321 1.65 -4.83 -14.27
C GLY A 321 1.32 -4.29 -12.87
N ASN A 322 0.33 -3.42 -12.73
CA ASN A 322 -0.21 -3.02 -11.44
C ASN A 322 -1.40 -3.91 -11.08
N VAL A 323 -1.31 -4.57 -9.92
CA VAL A 323 -2.41 -5.41 -9.43
C VAL A 323 -3.33 -4.59 -8.55
N ASN A 324 -4.55 -4.32 -9.00
CA ASN A 324 -5.60 -3.70 -8.20
C ASN A 324 -6.41 -4.79 -7.50
N MET A 325 -6.82 -4.51 -6.27
CA MET A 325 -7.63 -5.44 -5.49
C MET A 325 -8.99 -4.84 -5.21
N PHE A 326 -10.03 -5.68 -5.23
CA PHE A 326 -11.41 -5.28 -5.01
C PHE A 326 -12.08 -6.21 -4.00
N LEU A 327 -12.84 -5.63 -3.07
CA LEU A 327 -13.77 -6.34 -2.20
C LEU A 327 -15.14 -6.32 -2.86
N TYR A 328 -15.70 -7.50 -3.10
CA TYR A 328 -16.99 -7.69 -3.74
C TYR A 328 -18.03 -8.23 -2.78
N GLN A 329 -19.26 -7.81 -3.04
CA GLN A 329 -20.47 -8.38 -2.49
C GLN A 329 -21.39 -8.76 -3.65
N LYS A 330 -22.00 -9.94 -3.55
CA LYS A 330 -22.95 -10.42 -4.55
C LYS A 330 -24.27 -9.67 -4.43
N THR A 331 -24.80 -9.22 -5.55
CA THR A 331 -26.14 -8.60 -5.66
C THR A 331 -27.24 -9.65 -5.57
N LYS A 332 -28.47 -9.23 -5.26
CA LYS A 332 -29.61 -10.16 -5.15
C LYS A 332 -30.26 -10.43 -6.48
N GLU A 333 -30.40 -9.40 -7.31
CA GLU A 333 -31.20 -9.47 -8.54
C GLU A 333 -30.38 -9.99 -9.72
N GLU A 334 -29.09 -9.62 -9.77
CA GLU A 334 -28.17 -10.14 -10.75
C GLU A 334 -27.17 -11.08 -10.08
N ASN A 335 -26.82 -12.17 -10.76
CA ASN A 335 -25.74 -13.06 -10.33
C ASN A 335 -24.36 -12.39 -10.44
N GLU A 336 -24.28 -11.05 -10.43
CA GLU A 336 -23.10 -10.22 -10.56
C GLU A 336 -22.57 -9.76 -9.19
N ASN A 337 -21.40 -9.12 -9.23
CA ASN A 337 -20.75 -8.61 -8.03
C ASN A 337 -20.63 -7.10 -8.14
N VAL A 338 -20.96 -6.42 -7.05
CA VAL A 338 -20.61 -5.00 -6.83
C VAL A 338 -19.42 -4.98 -5.90
N GLY A 339 -18.37 -4.27 -6.29
CA GLY A 339 -17.15 -4.20 -5.52
C GLY A 339 -16.55 -2.83 -5.44
N ILE A 340 -15.76 -2.64 -4.40
CA ILE A 340 -14.97 -1.45 -4.17
C ILE A 340 -13.50 -1.82 -4.19
N GLN A 341 -12.67 -0.97 -4.78
CA GLN A 341 -11.23 -1.09 -4.67
C GLN A 341 -10.84 -1.05 -3.18
N ILE A 342 -9.80 -1.79 -2.81
CA ILE A 342 -9.28 -1.76 -1.43
C ILE A 342 -7.90 -1.14 -1.40
N GLU A 343 -7.61 -0.44 -0.30
CA GLU A 343 -6.29 0.14 -0.04
C GLU A 343 -5.25 -0.98 0.05
N THR A 344 -4.12 -0.79 -0.62
CA THR A 344 -3.00 -1.73 -0.64
C THR A 344 -1.70 -0.97 -0.51
N SER A 345 -0.57 -1.67 -0.42
CA SER A 345 0.78 -1.09 -0.47
C SER A 345 1.08 -0.18 -1.68
N LYS A 346 0.25 -0.22 -2.74
CA LYS A 346 0.41 0.62 -3.95
C LYS A 346 -0.88 1.34 -4.36
N THR A 347 -1.98 1.11 -3.67
CA THR A 347 -3.27 1.76 -3.95
C THR A 347 -3.47 2.88 -2.95
N GLN A 348 -3.86 4.07 -3.43
CA GLN A 348 -4.07 5.24 -2.58
C GLN A 348 -5.21 5.06 -1.57
N VAL A 349 -5.23 5.92 -0.56
CA VAL A 349 -6.31 6.00 0.43
C VAL A 349 -7.64 6.31 -0.25
N ILE A 350 -8.69 5.63 0.16
CA ILE A 350 -10.03 5.75 -0.41
C ILE A 350 -10.87 6.66 0.48
N PRO A 351 -11.53 7.69 -0.10
CA PRO A 351 -12.43 8.57 0.66
C PRO A 351 -13.47 7.78 1.46
N VAL A 352 -13.87 8.31 2.62
CA VAL A 352 -14.88 7.66 3.48
C VAL A 352 -16.21 7.52 2.76
N GLU A 353 -16.64 8.57 2.05
CA GLU A 353 -17.87 8.58 1.24
C GLU A 353 -17.91 7.45 0.22
N THR A 354 -16.81 7.21 -0.51
CA THR A 354 -16.68 6.11 -1.46
C THR A 354 -16.75 4.74 -0.78
N ARG A 355 -16.11 4.60 0.39
CA ARG A 355 -16.17 3.35 1.17
C ARG A 355 -17.57 3.03 1.69
N GLU A 356 -18.33 4.05 2.07
CA GLU A 356 -19.66 3.86 2.62
C GLU A 356 -20.68 3.24 1.66
N ILE A 357 -20.41 3.24 0.36
CA ILE A 357 -21.21 2.51 -0.65
C ILE A 357 -21.35 1.04 -0.27
N MET A 358 -20.29 0.45 0.30
CA MET A 358 -20.26 -0.96 0.72
C MET A 358 -20.71 -1.17 2.18
N ASN A 359 -21.27 -0.14 2.82
CA ASN A 359 -21.70 -0.20 4.21
C ASN A 359 -22.93 -1.09 4.37
N LYS A 360 -22.75 -2.22 5.07
CA LYS A 360 -23.84 -3.18 5.34
C LYS A 360 -25.07 -2.57 6.01
N ASN A 361 -24.92 -1.44 6.72
CA ASN A 361 -26.04 -0.78 7.41
C ASN A 361 -26.91 0.06 6.48
N ARG A 362 -26.48 0.32 5.23
CA ARG A 362 -27.32 0.96 4.19
C ARG A 362 -28.38 0.01 3.63
N GLY A 363 -28.35 -1.26 4.04
CA GLY A 363 -29.37 -2.25 3.72
C GLY A 363 -28.91 -3.20 2.61
N THR A 364 -29.64 -4.31 2.45
CA THR A 364 -29.22 -5.40 1.56
C THR A 364 -29.34 -5.07 0.07
N TYR A 365 -30.16 -4.06 -0.28
CA TYR A 365 -30.42 -3.63 -1.67
C TYR A 365 -29.49 -2.50 -2.14
N GLN A 366 -28.60 -2.01 -1.25
CA GLN A 366 -27.69 -0.93 -1.59
C GLN A 366 -26.81 -1.29 -2.79
N GLY A 367 -26.31 -2.53 -2.85
CA GLY A 367 -25.53 -3.00 -3.98
C GLY A 367 -26.33 -3.02 -5.29
N ASP A 368 -27.59 -3.47 -5.25
CA ASP A 368 -28.46 -3.51 -6.43
C ASP A 368 -28.66 -2.09 -6.98
N LYS A 369 -28.98 -1.11 -6.11
CA LYS A 369 -29.13 0.30 -6.52
C LYS A 369 -27.88 0.92 -7.14
N VAL A 370 -26.73 0.73 -6.48
CA VAL A 370 -25.44 1.21 -6.96
C VAL A 370 -25.13 0.62 -8.34
N GLN A 371 -25.45 -0.67 -8.52
CA GLN A 371 -25.32 -1.32 -9.81
C GLN A 371 -26.25 -0.70 -10.86
N ASP A 372 -27.51 -0.45 -10.52
CA ASP A 372 -28.50 0.11 -11.44
C ASP A 372 -28.09 1.52 -11.91
N GLU A 373 -27.66 2.39 -10.99
CA GLU A 373 -27.18 3.75 -11.32
C GLU A 373 -25.94 3.71 -12.21
N ILE A 374 -24.97 2.83 -11.91
CA ILE A 374 -23.76 2.66 -12.77
C ILE A 374 -24.13 2.06 -14.13
N GLN A 375 -25.13 1.19 -14.19
CA GLN A 375 -25.63 0.63 -15.43
C GLN A 375 -26.32 1.69 -16.28
N GLU A 376 -27.12 2.56 -15.67
CA GLU A 376 -27.74 3.70 -16.35
C GLU A 376 -26.67 4.59 -17.00
N HIS A 377 -25.62 4.97 -16.26
CA HIS A 377 -24.49 5.71 -16.85
C HIS A 377 -23.87 5.00 -18.05
N THR A 378 -23.71 3.67 -17.95
CA THR A 378 -23.14 2.85 -19.02
C THR A 378 -24.03 2.84 -20.27
N ASP A 379 -25.35 2.72 -20.09
CA ASP A 379 -26.35 2.69 -21.16
C ASP A 379 -26.51 4.06 -21.83
N GLU A 380 -26.31 5.13 -21.08
CA GLU A 380 -26.27 6.53 -21.57
C GLU A 380 -24.88 6.97 -22.07
N GLY A 381 -23.91 6.05 -22.09
CA GLY A 381 -22.59 6.29 -22.67
C GLY A 381 -21.69 7.24 -21.86
N CYS A 382 -21.98 7.46 -20.60
CA CYS A 382 -21.17 8.27 -19.69
C CYS A 382 -20.51 7.42 -18.59
N LYS A 383 -19.58 8.02 -17.86
CA LYS A 383 -18.92 7.38 -16.71
C LYS A 383 -19.14 8.25 -15.50
N PRO A 384 -19.66 7.70 -14.38
CA PRO A 384 -19.82 8.50 -13.18
C PRO A 384 -18.44 8.91 -12.64
N LYS A 385 -18.36 10.15 -12.16
CA LYS A 385 -17.11 10.75 -11.65
C LYS A 385 -17.20 11.21 -10.21
N ASP A 386 -18.41 11.28 -9.66
CA ASP A 386 -18.66 11.56 -8.24
C ASP A 386 -19.41 10.36 -7.65
N VAL A 387 -19.09 10.00 -6.40
CA VAL A 387 -19.77 8.91 -5.69
C VAL A 387 -21.28 9.11 -5.64
N LYS A 388 -21.72 10.38 -5.56
CA LYS A 388 -23.14 10.74 -5.53
C LYS A 388 -23.91 10.41 -6.82
N ASP A 389 -23.19 10.17 -7.92
CA ASP A 389 -23.82 9.71 -9.15
C ASP A 389 -24.23 8.22 -9.05
N PHE A 390 -23.74 7.48 -8.04
CA PHE A 390 -23.98 6.05 -7.87
C PHE A 390 -24.05 5.58 -6.41
N ASP A 391 -24.47 6.44 -5.48
CA ASP A 391 -24.49 6.12 -4.05
C ASP A 391 -25.80 5.46 -3.57
N GLY A 392 -26.71 5.14 -4.50
CA GLY A 392 -28.03 4.55 -4.27
C GLY A 392 -29.11 5.55 -3.81
N ASP A 393 -28.83 6.85 -3.81
CA ASP A 393 -29.78 7.93 -3.56
C ASP A 393 -29.91 8.84 -4.81
N GLU A 394 -30.99 8.60 -5.56
CA GLU A 394 -31.39 9.38 -6.75
C GLU A 394 -31.44 10.90 -6.53
N ASN A 395 -31.54 11.38 -5.27
CA ASN A 395 -31.57 12.82 -4.98
C ASN A 395 -30.18 13.47 -4.90
N THR A 396 -29.10 12.70 -5.01
CA THR A 396 -27.73 13.21 -4.85
C THR A 396 -26.98 13.36 -6.17
N VAL A 397 -27.55 12.85 -7.27
CA VAL A 397 -26.98 12.87 -8.63
C VAL A 397 -26.47 14.26 -9.01
N THR A 398 -25.25 14.32 -9.54
CA THR A 398 -24.54 15.59 -9.75
C THR A 398 -24.60 16.11 -11.18
N HIS A 399 -25.13 15.32 -12.11
CA HIS A 399 -25.21 15.68 -13.53
C HIS A 399 -26.46 15.12 -14.22
N GLU A 400 -26.78 15.67 -15.38
CA GLU A 400 -27.85 15.18 -16.26
C GLU A 400 -27.27 14.24 -17.31
N HIS A 401 -28.03 13.20 -17.66
CA HIS A 401 -27.66 12.28 -18.74
C HIS A 401 -27.75 12.94 -20.12
N PHE A 402 -26.86 12.48 -20.98
CA PHE A 402 -26.82 12.84 -22.38
C PHE A 402 -28.07 12.29 -23.08
N ASP A 403 -28.77 13.11 -23.88
CA ASP A 403 -29.95 12.64 -24.63
C ASP A 403 -29.51 11.81 -25.84
N LEU A 404 -29.16 10.54 -25.58
CA LEU A 404 -28.62 9.64 -26.59
C LEU A 404 -29.56 9.50 -27.79
N GLU A 405 -30.88 9.46 -27.56
CA GLU A 405 -31.85 9.28 -28.63
C GLU A 405 -31.94 10.52 -29.53
N TYR A 406 -31.92 11.71 -28.95
CA TYR A 406 -31.84 12.96 -29.72
C TYR A 406 -30.64 12.95 -30.67
N TYR A 407 -29.45 12.60 -30.17
CA TYR A 407 -28.23 12.61 -30.99
C TYR A 407 -28.16 11.46 -32.00
N VAL A 408 -28.75 10.30 -31.71
CA VAL A 408 -28.92 9.23 -32.70
C VAL A 408 -29.77 9.72 -33.88
N GLN A 409 -30.87 10.42 -33.60
CA GLN A 409 -31.69 11.03 -34.66
C GLN A 409 -30.94 12.15 -35.39
N GLU A 410 -30.15 12.95 -34.68
CA GLU A 410 -29.33 13.99 -35.30
C GLU A 410 -28.26 13.42 -36.25
N ILE A 411 -27.64 12.29 -35.90
CA ILE A 411 -26.65 11.60 -36.74
C ILE A 411 -27.32 10.94 -37.94
N LEU A 412 -28.46 10.27 -37.75
CA LEU A 412 -29.21 9.66 -38.85
C LEU A 412 -29.59 10.69 -39.92
N ASN A 413 -30.04 11.86 -39.48
CA ASN A 413 -30.45 12.97 -40.35
C ASN A 413 -29.30 13.93 -40.67
N TYR A 414 -28.05 13.49 -40.53
CA TYR A 414 -26.90 14.31 -40.89
C TYR A 414 -26.89 14.56 -42.40
N GLU A 415 -26.83 15.84 -42.76
CA GLU A 415 -26.75 16.32 -44.13
C GLU A 415 -25.30 16.76 -44.42
N ASN A 416 -24.67 16.15 -45.43
CA ASN A 416 -23.31 16.53 -45.83
C ASN A 416 -23.28 17.90 -46.54
N ASP A 417 -22.08 18.41 -46.88
CA ASP A 417 -21.91 19.69 -47.58
C ASP A 417 -22.65 19.80 -48.94
N GLN A 418 -23.10 18.66 -49.49
CA GLN A 418 -23.81 18.56 -50.76
C GLN A 418 -25.34 18.46 -50.60
N GLY A 419 -25.82 18.42 -49.36
CA GLY A 419 -27.23 18.29 -49.06
C GLY A 419 -27.75 16.84 -49.01
N GLU A 420 -26.85 15.86 -48.93
CA GLU A 420 -27.20 14.44 -48.98
C GLU A 420 -27.29 13.83 -47.58
N GLU A 421 -28.34 13.07 -47.31
CA GLU A 421 -28.59 12.36 -46.05
C GLU A 421 -28.43 10.85 -46.24
N GLN A 422 -27.19 10.37 -46.33
CA GLN A 422 -26.91 8.97 -46.70
C GLN A 422 -26.91 8.00 -45.51
N ILE A 423 -26.65 8.48 -44.30
CA ILE A 423 -26.54 7.61 -43.11
C ILE A 423 -27.85 6.85 -42.87
N LYS A 424 -28.99 7.55 -42.87
CA LYS A 424 -30.32 6.94 -42.66
C LYS A 424 -30.75 5.96 -43.77
N GLU A 425 -30.12 6.00 -44.95
CA GLU A 425 -30.42 5.09 -46.05
C GLU A 425 -29.69 3.75 -45.90
N VAL A 426 -28.52 3.76 -45.25
CA VAL A 426 -27.62 2.60 -45.13
C VAL A 426 -27.65 1.97 -43.74
N PHE A 427 -27.77 2.78 -42.69
CA PHE A 427 -27.68 2.35 -41.29
C PHE A 427 -29.00 2.52 -40.54
N THR A 428 -29.24 1.61 -39.62
CA THR A 428 -30.37 1.67 -38.68
C THR A 428 -30.03 2.55 -37.47
N ALA A 429 -31.07 3.03 -36.77
CA ALA A 429 -30.91 3.77 -35.52
C ALA A 429 -30.10 2.98 -34.47
N ASN A 430 -30.27 1.65 -34.42
CA ASN A 430 -29.51 0.80 -33.50
C ASN A 430 -28.01 0.75 -33.85
N GLU A 431 -27.65 0.67 -35.14
CA GLU A 431 -26.24 0.67 -35.56
C GLU A 431 -25.57 2.02 -35.26
N VAL A 432 -26.28 3.12 -35.48
CA VAL A 432 -25.82 4.47 -35.12
C VAL A 432 -25.66 4.57 -33.60
N ARG A 433 -26.63 4.09 -32.82
CA ARG A 433 -26.59 4.07 -31.35
C ARG A 433 -25.39 3.28 -30.83
N GLU A 434 -25.17 2.07 -31.34
CA GLU A 434 -24.05 1.22 -30.94
C GLU A 434 -22.69 1.88 -31.26
N LYS A 435 -22.56 2.49 -32.44
CA LYS A 435 -21.34 3.22 -32.79
C LYS A 435 -21.13 4.44 -31.89
N LEU A 436 -22.16 5.27 -31.69
CA LEU A 436 -22.06 6.45 -30.84
C LEU A 436 -21.66 6.08 -29.40
N LEU A 437 -22.30 5.06 -28.81
CA LEU A 437 -21.96 4.56 -27.48
C LEU A 437 -20.51 4.06 -27.40
N ARG A 438 -20.04 3.34 -28.41
CA ARG A 438 -18.64 2.88 -28.48
C ARG A 438 -17.66 4.05 -28.48
N GLU A 439 -17.90 5.06 -29.33
CA GLU A 439 -17.03 6.23 -29.43
C GLU A 439 -17.04 7.07 -28.16
N LEU A 440 -18.21 7.28 -27.53
CA LEU A 440 -18.34 7.95 -26.24
C LEU A 440 -17.52 7.23 -25.15
N LYS A 441 -17.58 5.88 -25.11
CA LYS A 441 -16.84 5.07 -24.14
C LYS A 441 -15.32 5.13 -24.33
N GLU A 442 -14.86 5.12 -25.58
CA GLU A 442 -13.44 5.10 -25.96
C GLU A 442 -12.79 6.49 -25.91
N LYS A 443 -13.50 7.53 -26.36
CA LYS A 443 -12.95 8.88 -26.57
C LYS A 443 -13.47 9.93 -25.59
N GLY A 444 -14.49 9.64 -24.76
CA GLY A 444 -15.12 10.60 -23.84
C GLY A 444 -14.23 11.24 -22.79
N ASN A 445 -13.04 10.67 -22.54
CA ASN A 445 -12.03 11.27 -21.65
C ASN A 445 -11.06 12.22 -22.37
N GLN A 446 -11.06 12.25 -23.71
CA GLN A 446 -10.11 12.99 -24.54
C GLN A 446 -10.78 14.08 -25.36
N LEU A 447 -12.03 13.86 -25.77
CA LEU A 447 -12.80 14.75 -26.63
C LEU A 447 -14.11 15.13 -25.93
N SER A 448 -14.62 16.33 -26.25
CA SER A 448 -15.97 16.73 -25.85
C SER A 448 -17.02 15.90 -26.59
N GLN A 449 -18.23 15.82 -26.02
CA GLN A 449 -19.37 15.12 -26.63
C GLN A 449 -19.62 15.62 -28.06
N ASP A 450 -19.66 16.94 -28.27
CA ASP A 450 -19.87 17.54 -29.60
C ASP A 450 -18.81 17.08 -30.63
N GLN A 451 -17.54 17.00 -30.21
CA GLN A 451 -16.47 16.51 -31.08
C GLN A 451 -16.63 15.03 -31.43
N ILE A 452 -17.10 14.22 -30.47
CA ILE A 452 -17.36 12.79 -30.69
C ILE A 452 -18.54 12.62 -31.65
N ILE A 453 -19.65 13.32 -31.41
CA ILE A 453 -20.83 13.31 -32.27
C ILE A 453 -20.44 13.71 -33.70
N GLN A 454 -19.70 14.81 -33.85
CA GLN A 454 -19.26 15.28 -35.17
C GLN A 454 -18.36 14.25 -35.86
N GLY A 455 -17.44 13.62 -35.13
CA GLY A 455 -16.62 12.53 -35.67
C GLY A 455 -17.44 11.32 -36.13
N VAL A 456 -18.48 10.94 -35.36
CA VAL A 456 -19.39 9.85 -35.74
C VAL A 456 -20.16 10.19 -37.01
N LYS A 457 -20.68 11.42 -37.13
CA LYS A 457 -21.37 11.90 -38.34
C LYS A 457 -20.49 11.78 -39.57
N GLU A 458 -19.26 12.29 -39.50
CA GLU A 458 -18.32 12.29 -40.63
C GLU A 458 -17.91 10.88 -41.03
N GLU A 459 -17.59 10.02 -40.06
CA GLU A 459 -17.15 8.64 -40.31
C GLU A 459 -18.28 7.78 -40.89
N MET A 460 -19.48 7.83 -40.29
CA MET A 460 -20.61 7.06 -40.79
C MET A 460 -21.10 7.54 -42.16
N ASN A 461 -21.04 8.85 -42.43
CA ASN A 461 -21.37 9.36 -43.76
C ASN A 461 -20.38 8.84 -44.81
N LEU A 462 -19.07 8.84 -44.50
CA LEU A 462 -18.05 8.28 -45.38
C LEU A 462 -18.26 6.78 -45.64
N ASP A 463 -18.62 6.02 -44.61
CA ASP A 463 -18.92 4.59 -44.74
C ASP A 463 -20.17 4.35 -45.59
N ALA A 464 -21.22 5.16 -45.42
CA ALA A 464 -22.42 5.11 -46.25
C ALA A 464 -22.10 5.38 -47.74
N GLU A 465 -21.30 6.41 -48.04
CA GLU A 465 -20.83 6.72 -49.40
C GLU A 465 -20.10 5.53 -50.04
N ASN A 466 -19.26 4.85 -49.26
CA ASN A 466 -18.46 3.72 -49.75
C ASN A 466 -19.35 2.50 -50.03
N LEU A 467 -20.27 2.17 -49.12
CA LEU A 467 -21.21 1.05 -49.28
C LEU A 467 -22.14 1.25 -50.49
N GLU A 468 -22.67 2.47 -50.67
CA GLU A 468 -23.47 2.79 -51.86
C GLU A 468 -22.71 2.60 -53.18
N ARG A 469 -21.41 2.94 -53.21
CA ARG A 469 -20.57 2.76 -54.41
C ARG A 469 -20.29 1.29 -54.71
N GLU A 470 -20.20 0.44 -53.70
CA GLU A 470 -20.01 -1.00 -53.87
C GLU A 470 -21.30 -1.69 -54.38
N HIS A 471 -22.47 -1.25 -53.94
CA HIS A 471 -23.76 -1.77 -54.43
C HIS A 471 -24.15 -1.30 -55.84
N LYS A 472 -23.54 -0.22 -56.34
CA LYS A 472 -23.74 0.32 -57.70
C LYS A 472 -22.74 -0.23 -58.74
N ARG A 473 -21.81 -1.10 -58.35
CA ARG A 473 -20.91 -1.86 -59.27
C ARG A 473 -21.41 -3.28 -59.48
#